data_AF-A0A7W3QLA6-F1
#
_entry.id   AF-A0A7W3QLA6-F1
#
_cell.length_a   1.000
_cell.length_b   1.000
_cell.length_c   1.000
_cell.angle_alpha   90.00
_cell.angle_beta   90.00
_cell.angle_gamma   90.00
#
_symmetry.space_group_name_H-M   'P 1'
#
loop_
_entity.id
_entity.type
_entity.pdbx_description
1 polymer ?
#
loop_
_entity_poly.entity_id
_entity_poly.type
_entity_poly.pdbx_seq_one_letter_code
_entity_poly.pdbx_strand_id
1 'polypeptide(L)'
;MPQRYGGGMLAAAGVLLATVVFGLPARADAAGPDTAGTTGTVGAGDGRVLFRDSVPTFDVRLAIGSDAVLRVRETITYDFTADGGRGIIRRVPYRKGRRLYEVRNVRSGSSTGAPARVATLRMPNSVRIRVGDEGRKVRGRQAYVIEYEVAGAFTRHPDRDELVWDAVGDTWEVPIGEAAVRVEAPVPLRKAGCHAGRPPAVTRCLRHRDGPFAVDFTQTGLRPREGMVVRVRLPRGAVAVPPPRYARPHWRGTWLGPAALALALGGTALVARRRERIRELGRRPGALLLTSGIALVVADAGTEVVADGPWEYGVGDMSVTGIALGVLGAAVTHVHRSGASDNATVNGR
;
A
#
# COMPACT_ATOMS: atom_id res chain seq x y z
N MET A 1 -17.73 -23.92 -36.87
CA MET A 1 -18.87 -23.75 -35.93
C MET A 1 -18.44 -22.84 -34.78
N PRO A 2 -18.87 -21.57 -34.73
CA PRO A 2 -18.66 -20.72 -33.57
C PRO A 2 -19.91 -20.77 -32.68
N GLN A 3 -19.75 -21.20 -31.43
CA GLN A 3 -20.82 -21.09 -30.43
C GLN A 3 -20.92 -19.65 -29.93
N ARG A 4 -22.09 -19.07 -30.19
CA ARG A 4 -22.63 -17.89 -29.51
C ARG A 4 -22.86 -18.24 -28.04
N TYR A 5 -22.39 -17.39 -27.14
CA TYR A 5 -23.08 -17.15 -25.87
C TYR A 5 -23.35 -15.65 -25.78
N GLY A 6 -24.63 -15.31 -25.82
CA GLY A 6 -25.13 -13.96 -25.62
C GLY A 6 -25.45 -13.71 -24.15
N GLY A 7 -25.57 -12.42 -23.85
CA GLY A 7 -26.64 -11.92 -22.99
C GLY A 7 -26.41 -11.93 -21.49
N GLY A 8 -25.96 -10.78 -20.99
CA GLY A 8 -26.67 -10.11 -19.90
C GLY A 8 -26.39 -10.58 -18.48
N MET A 9 -25.56 -9.82 -17.77
CA MET A 9 -25.89 -9.44 -16.39
C MET A 9 -25.18 -8.13 -16.02
N LEU A 10 -25.96 -7.04 -16.06
CA LEU A 10 -25.65 -5.79 -15.39
C LEU A 10 -25.56 -6.07 -13.88
N ALA A 11 -24.34 -6.17 -13.35
CA ALA A 11 -24.10 -6.15 -11.92
C ALA A 11 -23.66 -4.73 -11.53
N ALA A 12 -24.61 -3.97 -11.01
CA ALA A 12 -24.39 -2.69 -10.36
C ALA A 12 -23.51 -2.90 -9.11
N ALA A 13 -22.25 -2.46 -9.17
CA ALA A 13 -21.40 -2.32 -8.00
C ALA A 13 -21.21 -0.82 -7.72
N GLY A 14 -22.11 -0.28 -6.89
CA GLY A 14 -22.00 1.09 -6.38
C GLY A 14 -20.76 1.22 -5.50
N VAL A 15 -19.75 1.94 -5.97
CA VAL A 15 -18.61 2.37 -5.15
C VAL A 15 -18.94 3.74 -4.58
N LEU A 16 -19.40 3.75 -3.32
CA LEU A 16 -19.50 4.93 -2.47
C LEU A 16 -18.08 5.41 -2.13
N LEU A 17 -17.55 6.35 -2.92
CA LEU A 17 -16.35 7.09 -2.56
C LEU A 17 -16.75 8.22 -1.60
N ALA A 18 -16.53 7.98 -0.31
CA ALA A 18 -16.70 8.97 0.73
C ALA A 18 -15.78 10.17 0.47
N THR A 19 -16.40 11.34 0.40
CA THR A 19 -15.79 12.66 0.28
C THR A 19 -14.85 12.95 1.45
N VAL A 20 -13.55 13.08 1.17
CA VAL A 20 -12.62 13.78 2.06
C VAL A 20 -12.84 15.28 1.83
N VAL A 21 -13.63 15.89 2.70
CA VAL A 21 -13.85 17.34 2.75
C VAL A 21 -12.61 17.99 3.39
N PHE A 22 -11.93 18.82 2.61
CA PHE A 22 -10.96 19.79 3.07
C PHE A 22 -11.64 20.86 3.95
N GLY A 23 -10.97 21.25 5.04
CA GLY A 23 -10.98 22.63 5.54
C GLY A 23 -12.00 22.97 6.62
N LEU A 24 -11.60 22.82 7.89
CA LEU A 24 -12.13 23.60 9.01
C LEU A 24 -10.96 24.42 9.59
N PRO A 25 -11.08 25.76 9.74
CA PRO A 25 -10.10 26.53 10.47
C PRO A 25 -10.31 26.29 11.97
N ALA A 26 -9.33 25.69 12.64
CA ALA A 26 -9.30 25.66 14.09
C ALA A 26 -8.98 27.07 14.59
N ARG A 27 -9.89 27.61 15.41
CA ARG A 27 -9.66 28.84 16.18
C ARG A 27 -8.48 28.59 17.12
N ALA A 28 -7.52 29.50 17.12
CA ALA A 28 -6.48 29.58 18.12
C ALA A 28 -7.09 30.25 19.37
N ASP A 29 -7.42 29.44 20.37
CA ASP A 29 -7.64 29.96 21.72
C ASP A 29 -6.30 30.06 22.44
N ALA A 30 -5.97 31.28 22.85
CA ALA A 30 -4.80 31.61 23.63
C ALA A 30 -4.97 31.08 25.06
N ALA A 31 -4.03 30.24 25.51
CA ALA A 31 -3.86 29.90 26.92
C ALA A 31 -2.73 30.75 27.50
N GLY A 32 -3.05 31.56 28.50
CA GLY A 32 -2.09 32.29 29.33
C GLY A 32 -1.31 31.36 30.27
N PRO A 33 -0.26 31.87 30.94
CA PRO A 33 0.69 31.04 31.68
C PRO A 33 0.24 30.88 33.13
N ASP A 34 0.21 29.64 33.62
CA ASP A 34 0.21 29.38 35.06
C ASP A 34 1.33 28.40 35.44
N THR A 35 2.24 28.95 36.22
CA THR A 35 3.26 28.30 37.04
C THR A 35 2.62 27.44 38.13
N ALA A 36 3.16 26.24 38.37
CA ALA A 36 3.65 25.78 39.68
C ALA A 36 3.97 24.28 39.62
N GLY A 37 5.06 23.90 40.28
CA GLY A 37 5.59 22.56 40.25
C GLY A 37 4.86 21.58 41.15
N THR A 38 5.10 20.30 40.91
CA THR A 38 5.17 19.28 41.95
C THR A 38 6.12 18.20 41.46
N THR A 39 7.26 18.10 42.15
CA THR A 39 8.24 17.03 42.07
C THR A 39 7.60 15.71 42.46
N GLY A 40 7.35 14.84 41.48
CA GLY A 40 7.01 13.44 41.67
C GLY A 40 8.20 12.56 41.30
N THR A 41 8.78 11.92 42.29
CA THR A 41 9.94 11.02 42.24
C THR A 41 9.68 9.85 41.28
N VAL A 42 10.41 9.79 40.15
CA VAL A 42 10.39 8.63 39.25
C VAL A 42 11.32 7.56 39.81
N GLY A 43 10.73 6.50 40.38
CA GLY A 43 11.45 5.27 40.65
C GLY A 43 11.97 4.67 39.35
N ALA A 44 13.26 4.31 39.32
CA ALA A 44 13.91 3.64 38.22
C ALA A 44 13.30 2.23 38.01
N GLY A 45 12.21 2.17 37.25
CA GLY A 45 11.68 0.94 36.69
C GLY A 45 12.43 0.64 35.40
N ASP A 46 13.18 -0.46 35.39
CA ASP A 46 13.89 -1.00 34.24
C ASP A 46 12.90 -1.19 33.07
N GLY A 47 12.94 -0.27 32.12
CA GLY A 47 11.93 -0.08 31.07
C GLY A 47 11.96 -1.15 29.98
N ARG A 48 11.84 -2.42 30.36
CA ARG A 48 11.58 -3.50 29.41
C ARG A 48 10.18 -3.32 28.87
N VAL A 49 10.08 -2.75 27.67
CA VAL A 49 8.88 -2.86 26.85
C VAL A 49 8.65 -4.36 26.63
N LEU A 50 7.77 -4.95 27.45
CA LEU A 50 7.31 -6.32 27.24
C LEU A 50 6.39 -6.27 26.03
N PHE A 51 6.95 -6.54 24.86
CA PHE A 51 6.13 -6.87 23.72
C PHE A 51 5.29 -8.08 24.10
N ARG A 52 3.97 -7.90 24.05
CA ARG A 52 3.01 -8.93 24.42
C ARG A 52 3.30 -10.18 23.59
N ASP A 53 3.34 -10.03 22.27
CA ASP A 53 3.67 -11.11 21.35
C ASP A 53 5.11 -10.95 20.81
N SER A 54 5.70 -12.03 20.30
CA SER A 54 7.03 -12.00 19.68
C SER A 54 7.17 -13.01 18.55
N VAL A 55 8.21 -12.85 17.74
CA VAL A 55 8.63 -13.86 16.76
C VAL A 55 9.97 -14.44 17.23
N PRO A 56 9.98 -15.55 17.99
CA PRO A 56 11.24 -16.16 18.41
C PRO A 56 12.19 -16.48 17.25
N THR A 57 11.67 -17.11 16.18
CA THR A 57 12.47 -17.46 15.00
C THR A 57 11.74 -17.10 13.71
N PHE A 58 12.52 -16.60 12.74
CA PHE A 58 12.06 -16.34 11.39
C PHE A 58 13.10 -16.85 10.39
N ASP A 59 12.80 -18.00 9.79
CA ASP A 59 13.63 -18.64 8.78
C ASP A 59 13.08 -18.38 7.38
N VAL A 60 13.91 -17.83 6.49
CA VAL A 60 13.56 -17.56 5.10
C VAL A 60 14.48 -18.35 4.19
N ARG A 61 13.90 -19.16 3.29
CA ARG A 61 14.62 -19.77 2.17
C ARG A 61 14.25 -19.07 0.88
N LEU A 62 15.28 -18.60 0.18
CA LEU A 62 15.21 -17.91 -1.09
C LEU A 62 15.86 -18.78 -2.17
N ALA A 63 15.05 -19.56 -2.88
CA ALA A 63 15.53 -20.39 -3.99
C ALA A 63 15.37 -19.62 -5.31
N ILE A 64 16.50 -19.31 -5.95
CA ILE A 64 16.55 -18.60 -7.22
C ILE A 64 16.36 -19.61 -8.35
N GLY A 65 15.31 -19.43 -9.15
CA GLY A 65 15.13 -20.22 -10.37
C GLY A 65 15.92 -19.70 -11.56
N SER A 66 16.26 -20.58 -12.51
CA SER A 66 16.83 -20.21 -13.81
C SER A 66 15.87 -19.34 -14.64
N ASP A 67 14.57 -19.41 -14.35
CA ASP A 67 13.49 -18.56 -14.88
C ASP A 67 13.43 -17.15 -14.26
N ALA A 68 14.39 -16.80 -13.39
CA ALA A 68 14.40 -15.56 -12.60
C ALA A 68 13.17 -15.37 -11.70
N VAL A 69 12.46 -16.47 -11.37
CA VAL A 69 11.43 -16.50 -10.35
C VAL A 69 12.08 -16.84 -9.01
N LEU A 70 11.83 -16.00 -8.01
CA LEU A 70 12.28 -16.23 -6.65
C LEU A 70 11.22 -17.06 -5.92
N ARG A 71 11.56 -18.29 -5.55
CA ARG A 71 10.71 -19.17 -4.73
C ARG A 71 11.04 -18.90 -3.27
N VAL A 72 10.07 -18.37 -2.54
CA VAL A 72 10.23 -17.98 -1.15
C VAL A 72 9.49 -18.96 -0.26
N ARG A 73 10.17 -19.44 0.79
CA ARG A 73 9.57 -20.19 1.89
C ARG A 73 9.95 -19.50 3.19
N GLU A 74 8.95 -18.98 3.89
CA GLU A 74 9.06 -18.34 5.20
C GLU A 74 8.53 -19.31 6.27
N THR A 75 9.34 -19.62 7.27
CA THR A 75 8.92 -20.37 8.47
C THR A 75 9.02 -19.42 9.66
N ILE A 76 7.88 -19.10 10.25
CA ILE A 76 7.73 -18.06 11.27
C ILE A 76 7.21 -18.73 12.52
N THR A 77 8.05 -18.80 13.56
CA THR A 77 7.61 -19.17 14.90
C THR A 77 7.11 -17.91 15.58
N TYR A 78 5.82 -17.86 15.87
CA TYR A 78 5.16 -16.75 16.56
C TYR A 78 4.76 -17.20 17.97
N ASP A 79 5.06 -16.39 18.98
CA ASP A 79 4.68 -16.65 20.37
C ASP A 79 3.54 -15.70 20.77
N PHE A 80 2.33 -16.24 20.81
CA PHE A 80 1.14 -15.50 21.20
C PHE A 80 1.00 -15.44 22.73
N THR A 81 0.65 -14.28 23.26
CA THR A 81 0.21 -14.10 24.64
C THR A 81 -0.96 -15.00 25.06
N ALA A 82 -1.23 -15.01 26.37
CA ALA A 82 -2.41 -15.62 26.97
C ALA A 82 -3.74 -15.09 26.39
N ASP A 83 -3.79 -13.88 25.84
CA ASP A 83 -4.98 -13.34 25.19
C ASP A 83 -5.27 -14.03 23.84
N GLY A 84 -4.25 -14.68 23.27
CA GLY A 84 -4.28 -15.46 22.04
C GLY A 84 -4.44 -14.61 20.77
N GLY A 85 -3.90 -15.11 19.66
CA GLY A 85 -4.04 -14.51 18.34
C GLY A 85 -4.87 -15.38 17.39
N ARG A 86 -5.35 -14.77 16.29
CA ARG A 86 -6.14 -15.45 15.25
C ARG A 86 -5.28 -15.90 14.06
N GLY A 87 -3.95 -15.89 14.22
CA GLY A 87 -2.97 -16.14 13.17
C GLY A 87 -2.01 -14.96 12.98
N ILE A 88 -1.31 -14.93 11.84
CA ILE A 88 -0.31 -13.92 11.50
C ILE A 88 -0.67 -13.17 10.22
N ILE A 89 -0.12 -11.96 10.10
CA ILE A 89 -0.24 -11.12 8.90
C ILE A 89 1.16 -10.86 8.37
N ARG A 90 1.41 -11.30 7.13
CA ARG A 90 2.65 -11.04 6.40
C ARG A 90 2.37 -10.08 5.26
N ARG A 91 3.19 -9.03 5.10
CA ARG A 91 3.12 -8.11 3.96
C ARG A 91 4.33 -8.31 3.06
N VAL A 92 4.08 -8.69 1.81
CA VAL A 92 5.14 -8.86 0.80
C VAL A 92 5.03 -7.72 -0.21
N PRO A 93 6.08 -6.92 -0.45
CA PRO A 93 6.01 -5.82 -1.39
C PRO A 93 5.84 -6.35 -2.83
N TYR A 94 4.84 -5.84 -3.55
CA TYR A 94 4.75 -6.02 -5.01
C TYR A 94 5.10 -4.74 -5.77
N ARG A 95 5.32 -3.63 -5.06
CA ARG A 95 5.76 -2.36 -5.64
C ARG A 95 6.83 -1.69 -4.77
N LYS A 96 7.94 -1.29 -5.39
CA LYS A 96 8.99 -0.49 -4.75
C LYS A 96 9.29 0.74 -5.60
N GLY A 97 8.86 1.91 -5.13
CA GLY A 97 8.82 3.12 -5.93
C GLY A 97 7.92 2.92 -7.16
N ARG A 98 8.49 3.00 -8.36
CA ARG A 98 7.80 2.66 -9.62
C ARG A 98 7.98 1.22 -10.04
N ARG A 99 8.90 0.44 -9.47
CA ARG A 99 9.16 -0.94 -9.90
C ARG A 99 8.02 -1.85 -9.42
N LEU A 100 7.51 -2.70 -10.31
CA LEU A 100 6.52 -3.72 -10.00
C LEU A 100 7.15 -5.11 -9.97
N TYR A 101 6.66 -5.92 -9.03
CA TYR A 101 6.91 -7.34 -8.86
C TYR A 101 5.56 -8.07 -8.90
N GLU A 102 5.59 -9.36 -9.20
CA GLU A 102 4.40 -10.20 -9.17
C GLU A 102 4.54 -11.23 -8.06
N VAL A 103 3.62 -11.23 -7.09
CA VAL A 103 3.53 -12.25 -6.05
C VAL A 103 2.39 -13.19 -6.39
N ARG A 104 2.68 -14.49 -6.51
CA ARG A 104 1.71 -15.53 -6.91
C ARG A 104 1.94 -16.84 -6.18
N ASN A 105 1.04 -17.81 -6.40
CA ASN A 105 1.14 -19.18 -5.87
C ASN A 105 1.32 -19.23 -4.34
N VAL A 106 0.62 -18.33 -3.64
CA VAL A 106 0.70 -18.23 -2.17
C VAL A 106 0.00 -19.42 -1.55
N ARG A 107 0.71 -20.15 -0.69
CA ARG A 107 0.20 -21.26 0.11
C ARG A 107 0.72 -21.14 1.54
N SER A 108 0.01 -21.75 2.48
CA SER A 108 0.43 -21.77 3.88
C SER A 108 0.15 -23.09 4.56
N GLY A 109 0.87 -23.34 5.64
CA GLY A 109 0.68 -24.47 6.53
C GLY A 109 1.14 -24.12 7.95
N SER A 110 0.99 -25.08 8.85
CA SER A 110 1.53 -24.99 10.21
C SER A 110 2.09 -26.34 10.63
N SER A 111 3.32 -26.36 11.15
CA SER A 111 3.92 -27.58 11.69
C SER A 111 3.45 -27.91 13.11
N THR A 112 2.84 -26.95 13.82
CA THR A 112 2.25 -27.14 15.15
C THR A 112 0.76 -27.51 15.09
N GLY A 113 0.17 -27.58 13.90
CA GLY A 113 -1.27 -27.82 13.71
C GLY A 113 -2.15 -26.59 13.97
N ALA A 114 -1.56 -25.38 14.07
CA ALA A 114 -2.34 -24.14 14.16
C ALA A 114 -3.19 -23.95 12.90
N PRO A 115 -4.38 -23.32 12.99
CA PRO A 115 -5.16 -22.98 11.80
C PRO A 115 -4.33 -22.13 10.84
N ALA A 116 -4.17 -22.59 9.60
CA ALA A 116 -3.28 -21.97 8.63
C ALA A 116 -3.98 -21.71 7.29
N ARG A 117 -5.27 -21.34 7.32
CA ARG A 117 -5.97 -20.92 6.09
C ARG A 117 -5.37 -19.60 5.60
N VAL A 118 -4.98 -19.56 4.32
CA VAL A 118 -4.46 -18.35 3.69
C VAL A 118 -5.59 -17.52 3.11
N ALA A 119 -5.50 -16.20 3.29
CA ALA A 119 -6.24 -15.21 2.52
C ALA A 119 -5.28 -14.10 2.07
N THR A 120 -5.38 -13.68 0.81
CA THR A 120 -4.53 -12.63 0.24
C THR A 120 -5.34 -11.41 -0.16
N LEU A 121 -4.85 -10.22 0.19
CA LEU A 121 -5.43 -8.95 -0.21
C LEU A 121 -4.35 -8.06 -0.83
N ARG A 122 -4.58 -7.58 -2.06
CA ARG A 122 -3.71 -6.57 -2.69
C ARG A 122 -3.97 -5.20 -2.05
N MET A 123 -2.92 -4.63 -1.48
CA MET A 123 -2.85 -3.25 -0.97
C MET A 123 -2.17 -2.36 -2.03
N PRO A 124 -1.96 -1.04 -1.84
CA PRO A 124 -1.32 -0.20 -2.85
C PRO A 124 0.14 -0.53 -3.20
N ASN A 125 0.88 -1.15 -2.27
CA ASN A 125 2.31 -1.41 -2.43
C ASN A 125 2.75 -2.83 -2.03
N SER A 126 1.83 -3.62 -1.47
CA SER A 126 2.11 -4.94 -0.91
C SER A 126 0.92 -5.89 -1.09
N VAL A 127 1.21 -7.18 -1.11
CA VAL A 127 0.21 -8.23 -0.89
C VAL A 127 0.19 -8.52 0.61
N ARG A 128 -0.98 -8.35 1.23
CA ARG A 128 -1.23 -8.74 2.61
C ARG A 128 -1.68 -10.20 2.61
N ILE A 129 -0.88 -11.06 3.22
CA ILE A 129 -1.11 -12.48 3.38
C ILE A 129 -1.54 -12.71 4.84
N ARG A 130 -2.80 -13.06 5.06
CA ARG A 130 -3.30 -13.48 6.37
C ARG A 130 -3.25 -15.00 6.43
N VAL A 131 -2.63 -15.56 7.46
CA VAL A 131 -2.59 -17.01 7.73
C VAL A 131 -3.19 -17.25 9.10
N GLY A 132 -4.28 -18.01 9.18
CA GLY A 132 -5.00 -18.14 10.44
C GLY A 132 -6.45 -18.56 10.30
N ASP A 133 -7.21 -18.32 11.36
CA ASP A 133 -8.65 -18.50 11.42
C ASP A 133 -9.29 -17.36 12.21
N GLU A 134 -10.14 -16.57 11.56
CA GLU A 134 -10.83 -15.45 12.22
C GLU A 134 -11.80 -15.92 13.32
N GLY A 135 -12.25 -17.17 13.30
CA GLY A 135 -13.13 -17.74 14.34
C GLY A 135 -12.38 -18.32 15.53
N ARG A 136 -11.11 -18.72 15.38
CA ARG A 136 -10.37 -19.50 16.39
C ARG A 136 -9.09 -18.80 16.84
N LYS A 137 -8.94 -18.63 18.16
CA LYS A 137 -7.70 -18.16 18.77
C LYS A 137 -6.71 -19.30 19.03
N VAL A 138 -5.43 -19.01 18.92
CA VAL A 138 -4.29 -19.85 19.32
C VAL A 138 -3.40 -19.08 20.30
N ARG A 139 -2.70 -19.81 21.17
CA ARG A 139 -1.84 -19.26 22.23
C ARG A 139 -0.47 -19.91 22.19
N GLY A 140 0.51 -19.28 22.83
CA GLY A 140 1.89 -19.76 22.90
C GLY A 140 2.53 -19.87 21.52
N ARG A 141 3.58 -20.70 21.44
CA ARG A 141 4.37 -20.87 20.23
C ARG A 141 3.61 -21.64 19.15
N GLN A 142 3.48 -21.01 18.00
CA GLN A 142 2.91 -21.60 16.79
C GLN A 142 3.86 -21.36 15.62
N ALA A 143 4.09 -22.40 14.82
CA ALA A 143 4.96 -22.28 13.65
C ALA A 143 4.09 -22.25 12.39
N TYR A 144 4.21 -21.17 11.63
CA TYR A 144 3.54 -20.98 10.35
C TYR A 144 4.55 -21.07 9.21
N VAL A 145 4.16 -21.74 8.14
CA VAL A 145 4.91 -21.80 6.90
C VAL A 145 4.13 -21.04 5.84
N ILE A 146 4.78 -20.10 5.15
CA ILE A 146 4.23 -19.37 4.01
C ILE A 146 5.15 -19.62 2.82
N GLU A 147 4.60 -20.05 1.70
CA GLU A 147 5.36 -20.23 0.47
C GLU A 147 4.71 -19.44 -0.65
N TYR A 148 5.51 -18.75 -1.44
CA TYR A 148 5.05 -17.93 -2.55
C TYR A 148 6.15 -17.74 -3.59
N GLU A 149 5.76 -17.31 -4.78
CA GLU A 149 6.68 -16.98 -5.86
C GLU A 149 6.70 -15.48 -6.12
N VAL A 150 7.88 -14.94 -6.40
CA VAL A 150 8.07 -13.55 -6.80
C VAL A 150 8.72 -13.49 -8.18
N ALA A 151 7.99 -12.98 -9.17
CA ALA A 151 8.54 -12.67 -10.49
C ALA A 151 8.94 -11.19 -10.59
N GLY A 152 9.98 -10.92 -11.40
CA GLY A 152 10.50 -9.58 -11.62
C GLY A 152 11.41 -9.04 -10.51
N ALA A 153 11.79 -9.86 -9.52
CA ALA A 153 12.64 -9.47 -8.40
C ALA A 153 14.10 -9.14 -8.81
N PHE A 154 14.55 -9.71 -9.93
CA PHE A 154 15.90 -9.50 -10.45
C PHE A 154 16.01 -8.24 -11.30
N THR A 155 17.20 -7.64 -11.25
CA THR A 155 17.61 -6.53 -12.11
C THR A 155 18.85 -6.93 -12.90
N ARG A 156 18.76 -6.83 -14.23
CA ARG A 156 19.89 -7.05 -15.13
C ARG A 156 20.75 -5.81 -15.23
N HIS A 157 22.05 -5.97 -15.01
CA HIS A 157 23.09 -4.96 -15.19
C HIS A 157 24.02 -5.37 -16.35
N PRO A 158 24.91 -4.48 -16.84
CA PRO A 158 25.86 -4.82 -17.90
C PRO A 158 26.80 -5.99 -17.58
N ASP A 159 27.11 -6.22 -16.30
CA ASP A 159 28.12 -7.18 -15.83
C ASP A 159 27.57 -8.31 -14.94
N ARG A 160 26.29 -8.24 -14.55
CA ARG A 160 25.68 -9.16 -13.57
C ARG A 160 24.16 -9.16 -13.62
N ASP A 161 23.56 -10.22 -13.09
CA ASP A 161 22.17 -10.19 -12.65
C ASP A 161 22.14 -10.02 -11.11
N GLU A 162 21.30 -9.13 -10.59
CA GLU A 162 21.30 -8.73 -9.17
C GLU A 162 19.91 -8.89 -8.54
N LEU A 163 19.88 -9.50 -7.36
CA LEU A 163 18.73 -9.56 -6.47
C LEU A 163 18.98 -8.64 -5.28
N VAL A 164 18.00 -7.78 -4.97
CA VAL A 164 17.94 -7.01 -3.72
C VAL A 164 16.57 -7.27 -3.10
N TRP A 165 16.54 -8.08 -2.05
CA TRP A 165 15.29 -8.57 -1.48
C TRP A 165 15.23 -8.30 0.02
N ASP A 166 14.11 -7.75 0.49
CA ASP A 166 13.81 -7.63 1.91
C ASP A 166 13.15 -8.93 2.38
N ALA A 167 13.97 -9.82 2.93
CA ALA A 167 13.59 -11.19 3.26
C ALA A 167 12.64 -11.23 4.47
N VAL A 168 12.86 -10.36 5.46
CA VAL A 168 12.08 -10.34 6.71
C VAL A 168 10.95 -9.29 6.65
N GLY A 169 11.20 -8.15 6.02
CA GLY A 169 10.29 -7.00 5.99
C GLY A 169 10.35 -6.14 7.25
N ASP A 170 10.03 -4.85 7.11
CA ASP A 170 10.05 -3.83 8.17
C ASP A 170 8.64 -3.52 8.75
N THR A 171 7.70 -4.45 8.55
CA THR A 171 6.28 -4.27 8.91
C THR A 171 5.86 -5.01 10.17
N TRP A 172 6.76 -5.78 10.79
CA TRP A 172 6.49 -6.48 12.05
C TRP A 172 6.43 -5.49 13.20
N GLU A 173 5.34 -5.51 13.95
CA GLU A 173 5.13 -4.65 15.13
C GLU A 173 5.65 -5.29 16.43
N VAL A 174 6.18 -6.51 16.32
CA VAL A 174 6.75 -7.29 17.40
C VAL A 174 8.24 -7.55 17.13
N PRO A 175 9.06 -7.76 18.18
CA PRO A 175 10.46 -8.09 18.00
C PRO A 175 10.64 -9.48 17.36
N ILE A 176 11.74 -9.64 16.64
CA ILE A 176 12.18 -10.92 16.10
C ILE A 176 13.47 -11.32 16.82
N GLY A 177 13.44 -12.48 17.49
CA GLY A 177 14.55 -13.01 18.28
C GLY A 177 15.74 -13.36 17.40
N GLU A 178 15.53 -14.30 16.48
CA GLU A 178 16.53 -14.69 15.47
C GLU A 178 15.89 -14.74 14.08
N ALA A 179 16.53 -14.08 13.12
CA ALA A 179 16.18 -14.14 11.70
C ALA A 179 17.31 -14.81 10.93
N ALA A 180 16.99 -15.85 10.17
CA ALA A 180 17.91 -16.56 9.30
C ALA A 180 17.41 -16.51 7.85
N VAL A 181 18.32 -16.21 6.91
CA VAL A 181 18.01 -16.17 5.48
C VAL A 181 19.02 -17.01 4.74
N ARG A 182 18.53 -18.09 4.12
CA ARG A 182 19.30 -18.92 3.20
C ARG A 182 18.99 -18.53 1.77
N VAL A 183 20.01 -18.26 0.98
CA VAL A 183 19.88 -18.01 -0.46
C VAL A 183 20.53 -19.14 -1.24
N GLU A 184 19.78 -19.72 -2.16
CA GLU A 184 20.21 -20.82 -3.04
C GLU A 184 20.12 -20.36 -4.50
N ALA A 185 21.17 -20.62 -5.28
CA ALA A 185 21.28 -20.17 -6.65
C ALA A 185 21.58 -21.32 -7.63
N PRO A 186 21.11 -21.24 -8.89
CA PRO A 186 21.33 -22.27 -9.89
C PRO A 186 22.77 -22.23 -10.46
N VAL A 187 23.53 -21.18 -10.12
CA VAL A 187 24.93 -20.96 -10.53
C VAL A 187 25.73 -20.40 -9.36
N PRO A 188 27.07 -20.43 -9.38
CA PRO A 188 27.88 -19.87 -8.32
C PRO A 188 27.62 -18.38 -8.07
N LEU A 189 27.46 -18.01 -6.80
CA LEU A 189 27.29 -16.62 -6.39
C LEU A 189 28.59 -15.83 -6.60
N ARG A 190 28.54 -14.69 -7.31
CA ARG A 190 29.70 -13.78 -7.44
C ARG A 190 29.92 -12.96 -6.18
N LYS A 191 28.82 -12.46 -5.59
CA LYS A 191 28.84 -11.67 -4.36
C LYS A 191 27.52 -11.81 -3.64
N ALA A 192 27.57 -11.85 -2.32
CA ALA A 192 26.39 -11.84 -1.47
C ALA A 192 26.67 -10.99 -0.23
N GLY A 193 25.67 -10.27 0.24
CA GLY A 193 25.72 -9.47 1.46
C GLY A 193 24.34 -9.28 2.04
N CYS A 194 24.30 -8.91 3.32
CA CYS A 194 23.06 -8.69 4.04
C CYS A 194 23.21 -7.49 4.97
N HIS A 195 22.16 -6.70 5.07
CA HIS A 195 22.02 -5.64 6.06
C HIS A 195 20.72 -5.82 6.83
N ALA A 196 20.77 -5.56 8.14
CA ALA A 196 19.63 -5.67 9.01
C ALA A 196 19.46 -4.40 9.86
N GLY A 197 18.22 -4.14 10.31
CA GLY A 197 17.86 -2.91 11.01
C GLY A 197 16.97 -2.00 10.17
N ARG A 198 16.94 -0.71 10.53
CA ARG A 198 16.18 0.32 9.80
C ARG A 198 16.97 1.63 9.78
N PRO A 199 17.06 2.34 8.63
CA PRO A 199 17.76 3.62 8.56
C PRO A 199 17.29 4.60 9.66
N PRO A 200 18.22 5.32 10.30
CA PRO A 200 19.66 5.39 10.00
C PRO A 200 20.52 4.26 10.61
N ALA A 201 19.96 3.39 11.45
CA ALA A 201 20.68 2.33 12.15
C ALA A 201 20.59 0.99 11.41
N VAL A 202 21.62 0.67 10.61
CA VAL A 202 21.73 -0.60 9.90
C VAL A 202 23.07 -1.28 10.17
N THR A 203 23.05 -2.60 10.35
CA THR A 203 24.23 -3.42 10.63
C THR A 203 24.40 -4.49 9.55
N ARG A 204 25.63 -4.96 9.33
CA ARG A 204 25.87 -6.11 8.44
C ARG A 204 25.49 -7.40 9.18
N CYS A 205 24.69 -8.25 8.55
CA CYS A 205 24.32 -9.54 9.12
C CYS A 205 25.55 -10.47 9.21
N LEU A 206 25.51 -11.43 10.14
CA LEU A 206 26.47 -12.53 10.12
C LEU A 206 26.27 -13.33 8.83
N ARG A 207 27.37 -13.75 8.19
CA ARG A 207 27.35 -14.46 6.92
C ARG A 207 28.11 -15.78 7.06
N HIS A 208 27.46 -16.87 6.69
CA HIS A 208 28.06 -18.18 6.54
C HIS A 208 27.93 -18.64 5.09
N ARG A 209 29.04 -19.03 4.45
CA ARG A 209 29.02 -19.48 3.06
C ARG A 209 28.85 -21.00 3.03
N ASP A 210 27.87 -21.48 2.28
CA ASP A 210 27.63 -22.91 2.07
C ASP A 210 27.93 -23.27 0.61
N GLY A 211 29.19 -23.56 0.35
CA GLY A 211 29.68 -23.84 -1.01
C GLY A 211 29.57 -22.64 -1.97
N PRO A 212 29.63 -22.89 -3.29
CA PRO A 212 29.52 -21.83 -4.29
C PRO A 212 28.06 -21.42 -4.59
N PHE A 213 27.09 -22.29 -4.33
CA PHE A 213 25.69 -22.14 -4.74
C PHE A 213 24.76 -21.65 -3.63
N ALA A 214 25.21 -21.63 -2.37
CA ALA A 214 24.39 -21.19 -1.25
C ALA A 214 25.14 -20.27 -0.27
N VAL A 215 24.37 -19.47 0.45
CA VAL A 215 24.85 -18.60 1.52
C VAL A 215 23.75 -18.41 2.56
N ASP A 216 24.13 -18.49 3.82
CA ASP A 216 23.26 -18.24 4.96
C ASP A 216 23.64 -16.90 5.60
N PHE A 217 22.61 -16.17 6.02
CA PHE A 217 22.75 -14.94 6.78
C PHE A 217 21.94 -15.05 8.06
N THR A 218 22.48 -14.57 9.17
CA THR A 218 21.77 -14.55 10.45
C THR A 218 21.86 -13.19 11.11
N GLN A 219 20.80 -12.83 11.82
CA GLN A 219 20.71 -11.62 12.63
C GLN A 219 19.83 -11.90 13.86
N THR A 220 20.28 -11.44 15.02
CA THR A 220 19.54 -11.54 16.27
C THR A 220 19.00 -10.19 16.73
N GLY A 221 17.92 -10.20 17.50
CA GLY A 221 17.42 -9.05 18.25
C GLY A 221 16.88 -7.92 17.40
N LEU A 222 16.18 -8.24 16.30
CA LEU A 222 15.51 -7.22 15.49
C LEU A 222 14.36 -6.61 16.28
N ARG A 223 14.39 -5.29 16.42
CA ARG A 223 13.33 -4.52 17.06
C ARG A 223 12.09 -4.47 16.17
N PRO A 224 10.91 -4.11 16.72
CA PRO A 224 9.76 -3.81 15.88
C PRO A 224 10.12 -2.86 14.74
N ARG A 225 9.65 -3.21 13.55
CA ARG A 225 9.84 -2.48 12.30
C ARG A 225 11.29 -2.43 11.78
N GLU A 226 12.16 -3.30 12.29
CA GLU A 226 13.44 -3.59 11.66
C GLU A 226 13.30 -4.78 10.71
N GLY A 227 14.07 -4.76 9.61
CA GLY A 227 14.03 -5.79 8.58
C GLY A 227 15.41 -6.37 8.28
N MET A 228 15.47 -7.22 7.26
CA MET A 228 16.71 -7.87 6.81
C MET A 228 16.72 -7.96 5.29
N VAL A 229 17.63 -7.20 4.68
CA VAL A 229 17.76 -7.06 3.23
C VAL A 229 18.99 -7.80 2.75
N VAL A 230 18.77 -8.79 1.88
CA VAL A 230 19.86 -9.50 1.19
C VAL A 230 20.11 -8.89 -0.18
N ARG A 231 21.38 -8.86 -0.57
CA ARG A 231 21.83 -8.49 -1.91
C ARG A 231 22.71 -9.59 -2.47
N VAL A 232 22.32 -10.13 -3.61
CA VAL A 232 23.04 -11.23 -4.27
C VAL A 232 23.32 -10.87 -5.72
N ARG A 233 24.52 -11.19 -6.20
CA ARG A 233 24.99 -10.96 -7.57
C ARG A 233 25.38 -12.28 -8.21
N LEU A 234 24.79 -12.55 -9.36
CA LEU A 234 25.09 -13.69 -10.21
C LEU A 234 25.89 -13.24 -11.44
N PRO A 235 26.58 -14.15 -12.14
CA PRO A 235 27.06 -13.88 -13.49
C PRO A 235 25.94 -13.34 -14.37
N ARG A 236 26.28 -12.49 -15.35
CA ARG A 236 25.29 -11.98 -16.31
C ARG A 236 24.71 -13.14 -17.11
N GLY A 237 23.37 -13.17 -17.25
CA GLY A 237 22.68 -14.22 -18.01
C GLY A 237 22.53 -15.52 -17.23
N ALA A 238 22.88 -15.55 -15.93
CA ALA A 238 22.69 -16.71 -15.07
C ALA A 238 21.22 -17.12 -14.92
N VAL A 239 20.31 -16.16 -15.03
CA VAL A 239 18.86 -16.36 -14.94
C VAL A 239 18.16 -15.56 -16.04
N ALA A 240 16.98 -16.01 -16.45
CA ALA A 240 16.17 -15.41 -17.49
C ALA A 240 15.45 -14.14 -16.99
N VAL A 241 16.20 -13.08 -16.64
CA VAL A 241 15.62 -11.82 -16.14
C VAL A 241 14.72 -11.20 -17.20
N PRO A 242 13.39 -11.08 -16.96
CA PRO A 242 12.49 -10.40 -17.90
C PRO A 242 12.67 -8.88 -17.82
N PRO A 243 12.22 -8.11 -18.84
CA PRO A 243 12.20 -6.66 -18.77
C PRO A 243 11.47 -6.15 -17.52
N PRO A 244 11.99 -5.08 -16.88
CA PRO A 244 11.39 -4.56 -15.68
C PRO A 244 10.00 -3.96 -15.94
N ARG A 245 8.99 -4.39 -15.20
CA ARG A 245 7.69 -3.73 -15.14
C ARG A 245 7.75 -2.53 -14.20
N TYR A 246 7.12 -1.45 -14.63
CA TYR A 246 6.97 -0.23 -13.85
C TYR A 246 5.51 0.20 -13.78
N ALA A 247 5.11 0.69 -12.62
CA ALA A 247 3.85 1.36 -12.42
C ALA A 247 3.77 2.61 -13.27
N ARG A 248 2.56 2.84 -13.77
CA ARG A 248 2.19 4.03 -14.53
C ARG A 248 2.36 5.27 -13.65
N PRO A 249 2.79 6.41 -14.21
CA PRO A 249 2.84 7.67 -13.45
C PRO A 249 1.44 8.02 -12.95
N HIS A 250 1.34 8.55 -11.73
CA HIS A 250 0.06 8.99 -11.15
C HIS A 250 -0.54 10.21 -11.86
N TRP A 251 0.24 10.87 -12.74
CA TRP A 251 -0.21 11.95 -13.60
C TRP A 251 -0.03 11.53 -15.06
N ARG A 252 -1.14 11.50 -15.79
CA ARG A 252 -1.19 11.19 -17.23
C ARG A 252 -1.75 12.33 -18.06
N GLY A 253 -2.21 13.39 -17.40
CA GLY A 253 -2.76 14.55 -18.06
C GLY A 253 -1.71 15.28 -18.91
N THR A 254 -2.17 15.82 -20.03
CA THR A 254 -1.45 16.83 -20.77
C THR A 254 -1.70 18.20 -20.11
N TRP A 255 -1.48 19.29 -20.85
CA TRP A 255 -1.85 20.63 -20.38
C TRP A 255 -3.37 20.86 -20.44
N LEU A 256 -4.14 20.00 -21.13
CA LEU A 256 -5.58 20.16 -21.33
C LEU A 256 -6.37 20.06 -20.02
N GLY A 257 -6.07 19.09 -19.17
CA GLY A 257 -6.69 18.96 -17.85
C GLY A 257 -6.46 20.22 -17.00
N PRO A 258 -5.21 20.63 -16.75
CA PRO A 258 -4.90 21.88 -16.06
C PRO A 258 -5.56 23.12 -16.67
N ALA A 259 -5.64 23.23 -18.01
CA ALA A 259 -6.31 24.33 -18.67
C ALA A 259 -7.83 24.34 -18.43
N ALA A 260 -8.48 23.18 -18.49
CA ALA A 260 -9.90 23.05 -18.14
C ALA A 260 -10.16 23.47 -16.69
N LEU A 261 -9.28 23.07 -15.76
CA LEU A 261 -9.36 23.47 -14.36
C LEU A 261 -9.14 24.98 -14.17
N ALA A 262 -8.17 25.58 -14.86
CA ALA A 262 -7.93 27.02 -14.81
C ALA A 262 -9.12 27.82 -15.36
N LEU A 263 -9.72 27.37 -16.47
CA LEU A 263 -10.95 27.95 -17.02
C LEU A 263 -12.12 27.81 -16.07
N ALA A 264 -12.26 26.66 -15.40
CA ALA A 264 -13.28 26.46 -14.38
C ALA A 264 -13.12 27.44 -13.21
N LEU A 265 -11.89 27.61 -12.70
CA LEU A 265 -11.60 28.59 -11.65
C LEU A 265 -11.93 30.02 -12.10
N GLY A 266 -11.51 30.43 -13.31
CA GLY A 266 -11.89 31.73 -13.89
C GLY A 266 -13.41 31.88 -14.08
N GLY A 267 -14.08 30.81 -14.49
CA GLY A 267 -15.53 30.77 -14.64
C GLY A 267 -16.27 30.90 -13.30
N THR A 268 -15.72 30.42 -12.18
CA THR A 268 -16.33 30.66 -10.86
C THR A 268 -16.37 32.16 -10.50
N ALA A 269 -15.31 32.92 -10.85
CA ALA A 269 -15.30 34.36 -10.70
C ALA A 269 -16.36 35.04 -11.59
N LEU A 270 -16.55 34.55 -12.81
CA LEU A 270 -17.60 35.05 -13.71
C LEU A 270 -19.01 34.74 -13.18
N VAL A 271 -19.25 33.52 -12.69
CA VAL A 271 -20.49 33.11 -12.03
C VAL A 271 -20.78 34.00 -10.82
N ALA A 272 -19.76 34.31 -10.02
CA ALA A 272 -19.86 35.21 -8.89
C ALA A 272 -20.11 36.68 -9.29
N ARG A 273 -19.68 37.12 -10.47
CA ARG A 273 -19.98 38.47 -11.02
C ARG A 273 -21.35 38.55 -11.69
N ARG A 274 -21.89 37.44 -12.21
CA ARG A 274 -23.17 37.38 -12.95
C ARG A 274 -24.26 36.64 -12.18
N ARG A 275 -24.31 36.83 -10.85
CA ARG A 275 -25.20 36.06 -9.97
C ARG A 275 -26.67 36.13 -10.36
N GLU A 276 -27.16 37.30 -10.76
CA GLU A 276 -28.56 37.50 -11.16
C GLU A 276 -28.94 36.65 -12.38
N ARG A 277 -28.16 36.74 -13.46
CA ARG A 277 -28.36 35.89 -14.65
C ARG A 277 -28.21 34.39 -14.37
N ILE A 278 -27.29 34.01 -13.47
CA ILE A 278 -27.12 32.60 -13.08
C ILE A 278 -28.33 32.11 -12.26
N ARG A 279 -28.99 32.99 -11.49
CA ARG A 279 -30.22 32.63 -10.78
C ARG A 279 -31.39 32.38 -11.73
N GLU A 280 -31.52 33.17 -12.81
CA GLU A 280 -32.55 32.98 -13.86
C GLU A 280 -32.45 31.63 -14.56
N LEU A 281 -31.23 31.11 -14.74
CA LEU A 281 -30.97 29.79 -15.33
C LEU A 281 -31.41 28.61 -14.43
N GLY A 282 -31.78 28.88 -13.17
CA GLY A 282 -32.25 27.87 -12.21
C GLY A 282 -31.17 26.91 -11.72
N ARG A 283 -31.55 25.92 -10.88
CA ARG A 283 -30.58 24.98 -10.26
C ARG A 283 -30.01 23.92 -11.22
N ARG A 284 -30.71 23.65 -12.33
CA ARG A 284 -30.44 22.50 -13.21
C ARG A 284 -29.02 22.50 -13.80
N PRO A 285 -28.49 23.63 -14.31
CA PRO A 285 -27.15 23.65 -14.91
C PRO A 285 -26.04 23.28 -13.91
N GLY A 286 -26.12 23.78 -12.67
CA GLY A 286 -25.15 23.44 -11.62
C GLY A 286 -25.19 21.94 -11.25
N ALA A 287 -26.39 21.38 -11.14
CA ALA A 287 -26.56 19.94 -10.89
C ALA A 287 -26.06 19.06 -12.05
N LEU A 288 -26.28 19.49 -13.30
CA LEU A 288 -25.78 18.79 -14.49
C LEU A 288 -24.25 18.80 -14.56
N LEU A 289 -23.62 19.94 -14.24
CA LEU A 289 -22.16 20.05 -14.19
C LEU A 289 -21.55 19.16 -13.10
N LEU A 290 -22.16 19.12 -11.91
CA LEU A 290 -21.73 18.26 -10.82
C LEU A 290 -21.84 16.77 -11.19
N THR A 291 -23.00 16.35 -11.69
CA THR A 291 -23.24 14.94 -12.07
C THR A 291 -22.35 14.50 -13.23
N SER A 292 -22.18 15.35 -14.25
CA SER A 292 -21.27 15.09 -15.37
C SER A 292 -19.81 15.02 -14.92
N GLY A 293 -19.39 15.93 -14.02
CA GLY A 293 -18.05 15.94 -13.46
C GLY A 293 -17.73 14.65 -12.68
N ILE A 294 -18.67 14.20 -11.84
CA ILE A 294 -18.55 12.92 -11.12
C ILE A 294 -18.50 11.75 -12.10
N ALA A 295 -19.39 11.71 -13.10
CA ALA A 295 -19.44 10.64 -14.09
C ALA A 295 -18.12 10.50 -14.86
N LEU A 296 -17.47 11.63 -15.22
CA LEU A 296 -16.17 11.62 -15.89
C LEU A 296 -15.05 11.06 -15.00
N VAL A 297 -14.98 11.47 -13.73
CA VAL A 297 -14.00 10.92 -12.79
C VAL A 297 -14.23 9.42 -12.58
N VAL A 298 -15.48 8.98 -12.46
CA VAL A 298 -15.83 7.57 -12.30
C VAL A 298 -15.51 6.77 -13.56
N ALA A 299 -15.73 7.32 -14.75
CA ALA A 299 -15.40 6.64 -16.01
C ALA A 299 -13.88 6.48 -16.19
N ASP A 300 -13.11 7.53 -15.92
CA ASP A 300 -11.64 7.51 -16.00
C ASP A 300 -11.07 6.49 -14.98
N ALA A 301 -11.52 6.58 -13.73
CA ALA A 301 -11.12 5.63 -12.68
C ALA A 301 -11.59 4.20 -12.97
N GLY A 302 -12.83 4.02 -13.43
CA GLY A 302 -13.44 2.70 -13.63
C GLY A 302 -12.71 1.86 -14.67
N THR A 303 -12.31 2.46 -15.80
CA THR A 303 -11.56 1.74 -16.84
C THR A 303 -10.20 1.25 -16.36
N GLU A 304 -9.50 2.04 -15.55
CA GLU A 304 -8.19 1.67 -15.00
C GLU A 304 -8.32 0.67 -13.84
N VAL A 305 -9.30 0.84 -12.95
CA VAL A 305 -9.53 -0.07 -11.83
C VAL A 305 -9.93 -1.47 -12.30
N VAL A 306 -10.71 -1.58 -13.38
CA VAL A 306 -11.09 -2.88 -13.97
C VAL A 306 -9.88 -3.56 -14.63
N ALA A 307 -9.00 -2.79 -15.28
CA ALA A 307 -7.84 -3.34 -15.99
C ALA A 307 -6.68 -3.71 -15.06
N ASP A 308 -6.33 -2.82 -14.14
CA ASP A 308 -5.06 -2.85 -13.39
C ASP A 308 -5.27 -2.98 -11.86
N GLY A 309 -6.52 -2.82 -11.39
CA GLY A 309 -6.91 -2.92 -9.98
C GLY A 309 -7.07 -1.56 -9.28
N PRO A 310 -7.71 -1.53 -8.09
CA PRO A 310 -8.13 -0.30 -7.40
C PRO A 310 -6.98 0.64 -6.99
N TRP A 311 -5.74 0.16 -7.04
CA TRP A 311 -4.56 0.89 -6.55
C TRP A 311 -3.60 1.33 -7.66
N GLU A 312 -3.95 1.11 -8.93
CA GLU A 312 -3.13 1.53 -10.08
C GLU A 312 -3.67 2.79 -10.79
N TYR A 313 -4.70 3.43 -10.22
CA TYR A 313 -5.31 4.64 -10.77
C TYR A 313 -4.32 5.81 -10.89
N GLY A 314 -4.25 6.40 -12.08
CA GLY A 314 -3.57 7.66 -12.37
C GLY A 314 -4.57 8.77 -12.69
N VAL A 315 -4.29 9.99 -12.22
CA VAL A 315 -5.08 11.18 -12.57
C VAL A 315 -4.73 11.60 -14.00
N GLY A 316 -5.68 11.40 -14.92
CA GLY A 316 -5.63 11.85 -16.31
C GLY A 316 -6.35 13.18 -16.57
N ASP A 317 -6.27 13.67 -17.81
CA ASP A 317 -6.99 14.88 -18.24
C ASP A 317 -8.51 14.77 -18.04
N MET A 318 -9.08 13.56 -18.21
CA MET A 318 -10.51 13.31 -17.98
C MET A 318 -10.90 13.52 -16.53
N SER A 319 -10.11 13.00 -15.58
CA SER A 319 -10.34 13.23 -14.16
C SER A 319 -10.21 14.69 -13.76
N VAL A 320 -9.22 15.40 -14.29
CA VAL A 320 -9.04 16.83 -14.02
C VAL A 320 -10.18 17.65 -14.61
N THR A 321 -10.66 17.28 -15.80
CA THR A 321 -11.83 17.90 -16.44
C THR A 321 -13.10 17.64 -15.62
N GLY A 322 -13.27 16.42 -15.10
CA GLY A 322 -14.38 16.10 -14.20
C GLY A 322 -14.37 16.94 -12.92
N ILE A 323 -13.20 17.15 -12.32
CA ILE A 323 -13.01 18.06 -11.18
C ILE A 323 -13.35 19.51 -11.58
N ALA A 324 -12.89 19.97 -12.75
CA ALA A 324 -13.18 21.31 -13.25
C ALA A 324 -14.69 21.58 -13.40
N LEU A 325 -15.43 20.62 -13.96
CA LEU A 325 -16.90 20.69 -14.04
C LEU A 325 -17.54 20.67 -12.65
N GLY A 326 -17.02 19.87 -11.73
CA GLY A 326 -17.48 19.83 -10.34
C GLY A 326 -17.34 21.19 -9.64
N VAL A 327 -16.19 21.85 -9.79
CA VAL A 327 -15.91 23.18 -9.22
C VAL A 327 -16.86 24.24 -9.77
N LEU A 328 -17.05 24.30 -11.09
CA LEU A 328 -18.01 25.21 -11.72
C LEU A 328 -19.46 24.92 -11.29
N GLY A 329 -19.84 23.64 -11.29
CA GLY A 329 -21.18 23.20 -10.89
C GLY A 329 -21.48 23.58 -9.44
N ALA A 330 -20.53 23.39 -8.53
CA ALA A 330 -20.63 23.80 -7.13
C ALA A 330 -20.85 25.31 -7.00
N ALA A 331 -20.09 26.13 -7.73
CA ALA A 331 -20.23 27.58 -7.72
C ALA A 331 -21.63 28.03 -8.19
N VAL A 332 -22.15 27.44 -9.27
CA VAL A 332 -23.52 27.71 -9.76
C VAL A 332 -24.58 27.32 -8.73
N THR A 333 -24.47 26.13 -8.12
CA THR A 333 -25.40 25.72 -7.06
C THR A 333 -25.33 26.60 -5.82
N HIS A 334 -24.14 27.10 -5.46
CA HIS A 334 -23.96 27.96 -4.29
C HIS A 334 -24.66 29.32 -4.46
N VAL A 335 -24.53 29.95 -5.64
CA VAL A 335 -25.22 31.21 -5.98
C VAL A 335 -26.75 31.07 -5.94
N HIS A 336 -27.27 29.91 -6.30
CA HIS A 336 -28.71 29.65 -6.22
C HIS A 336 -29.18 29.42 -4.78
N ARG A 337 -28.41 28.70 -3.96
CA ARG A 337 -28.73 28.47 -2.54
C ARG A 337 -28.71 29.77 -1.72
N SER A 338 -27.75 30.65 -1.96
CA SER A 338 -27.68 31.94 -1.24
C SER A 338 -28.83 32.88 -1.59
N GLY A 339 -29.31 32.87 -2.83
CA GLY A 339 -30.52 33.63 -3.20
C GLY A 339 -31.81 33.13 -2.55
N ALA A 340 -31.91 31.80 -2.31
CA ALA A 340 -33.06 31.24 -1.62
C ALA A 340 -33.11 31.61 -0.13
N SER A 341 -31.96 31.73 0.54
CA SER A 341 -31.89 32.21 1.92
C SER A 341 -32.20 33.69 2.05
N ASP A 342 -31.80 34.52 1.09
CA ASP A 342 -32.10 35.96 1.08
C ASP A 342 -33.61 36.23 0.88
N ASN A 343 -34.30 35.43 0.05
CA ASN A 343 -35.75 35.56 -0.12
C ASN A 343 -36.55 35.06 1.10
N ALA A 344 -36.04 34.07 1.82
CA ALA A 344 -36.70 33.53 3.02
C ALA A 344 -36.63 34.51 4.21
N THR A 345 -35.59 35.34 4.30
CA THR A 345 -35.46 36.37 5.34
C THR A 345 -36.27 37.63 5.03
N VAL A 346 -36.54 37.93 3.76
CA VAL A 346 -37.36 39.08 3.33
C VAL A 346 -38.86 38.81 3.48
N ASN A 347 -39.34 37.59 3.23
CA ASN A 347 -40.76 37.23 3.37
C ASN A 347 -41.20 36.84 4.80
N GLY A 348 -40.28 36.89 5.77
CA GLY A 348 -40.54 36.58 7.18
C GLY A 348 -40.65 37.81 8.09
N ARG A 349 -40.85 39.01 7.52
CA ARG A 349 -41.08 40.26 8.27
C ARG A 349 -42.46 40.82 7.99
#